data_AF-A0A7S1F8Y4-F1
#
_entry.id   AF-A0A7S1F8Y4-F1
#
_cell.length_a   1.000
_cell.length_b   1.000
_cell.length_c   1.000
_cell.angle_alpha   90.00
_cell.angle_beta   90.00
_cell.angle_gamma   90.00
#
_symmetry.space_group_name_H-M   'P 1'
#
loop_
_entity.id
_entity.type
_entity.pdbx_description
1 polymer ?
#
loop_
_entity_poly.entity_id
_entity_poly.type
_entity_poly.pdbx_seq_one_letter_code
_entity_poly.pdbx_strand_id
1 'polypeptide(L)'
;KYFLEIDGLKPVETVPAVWNHGTVPCDKASGLLCEAPLLFDENNSTGRGVWGKAGEGCIVIAYRGDECFETITRNAQLSQAVGVVLINNDREVNQLGRHEKKVPPPGIPTVCAPKGFGELLSSARGTTRARITRK
;
A
#
# COMPACT_ATOMS: atom_id res chain seq x y z
N LYS A 1 6.45 14.08 3.99
CA LYS A 1 6.01 13.51 2.70
C LYS A 1 6.18 11.99 2.73
N TYR A 2 5.46 11.25 1.89
CA TYR A 2 5.60 9.79 1.80
C TYR A 2 6.09 9.41 0.42
N PHE A 3 6.97 8.42 0.36
CA PHE A 3 7.58 7.96 -0.89
C PHE A 3 7.48 6.46 -1.03
N LEU A 4 7.25 6.02 -2.26
CA LEU A 4 7.47 4.64 -2.69
C LEU A 4 8.80 4.59 -3.44
N GLU A 5 9.75 3.82 -2.92
CA GLU A 5 11.08 3.67 -3.50
C GLU A 5 11.20 2.24 -4.03
N ILE A 6 11.24 2.08 -5.35
CA ILE A 6 11.39 0.78 -6.02
C ILE A 6 12.84 0.67 -6.48
N ASP A 7 13.47 -0.49 -6.27
CA ASP A 7 14.87 -0.68 -6.63
C ASP A 7 15.13 -0.36 -8.12
N GLY A 8 16.17 0.46 -8.36
CA GLY A 8 16.56 0.90 -9.70
C GLY A 8 15.75 2.07 -10.27
N LEU A 9 14.75 2.60 -9.54
CA LEU A 9 13.90 3.71 -9.98
C LEU A 9 14.03 4.94 -9.08
N LYS A 10 13.58 6.09 -9.59
CA LYS A 10 13.49 7.32 -8.79
C LYS A 10 12.36 7.18 -7.76
N PRO A 11 12.54 7.68 -6.52
CA PRO A 11 11.48 7.73 -5.51
C PRO A 11 10.23 8.43 -6.04
N VAL A 12 9.07 7.83 -5.75
CA VAL A 12 7.76 8.31 -6.19
C VAL A 12 7.05 8.94 -5.01
N GLU A 13 6.63 10.21 -5.14
CA GLU A 13 5.79 10.84 -4.12
C GLU A 13 4.40 10.19 -4.11
N THR A 14 3.90 9.88 -2.92
CA THR A 14 2.64 9.17 -2.72
C THR A 14 1.75 9.89 -1.72
N VAL A 15 0.45 9.61 -1.78
CA VAL A 15 -0.52 10.11 -0.80
C VAL A 15 -0.67 9.06 0.31
N PRO A 16 -0.32 9.36 1.56
CA PRO A 16 -0.47 8.39 2.64
C PRO A 16 -1.92 8.23 3.06
N ALA A 17 -2.25 7.05 3.59
CA ALA A 17 -3.45 6.88 4.39
C ALA A 17 -3.36 7.68 5.70
N VAL A 18 -4.51 8.20 6.17
CA VAL A 18 -4.59 9.04 7.36
C VAL A 18 -4.08 8.34 8.63
N TRP A 19 -4.24 7.01 8.72
CA TRP A 19 -3.81 6.23 9.87
C TRP A 19 -2.29 6.02 9.98
N ASN A 20 -1.53 6.21 8.89
CA ASN A 20 -0.08 6.04 8.89
C ASN A 20 0.62 6.92 9.94
N HIS A 21 0.04 8.06 10.30
CA HIS A 21 0.65 9.01 11.24
C HIS A 21 0.60 8.56 12.70
N GLY A 22 -0.40 7.75 13.09
CA GLY A 22 -0.64 7.39 14.49
C GLY A 22 -0.43 5.92 14.82
N THR A 23 -0.49 5.04 13.81
CA THR A 23 -0.55 3.58 14.05
C THR A 23 0.59 2.79 13.44
N VAL A 24 1.28 3.36 12.46
CA VAL A 24 2.36 2.67 11.74
C VAL A 24 3.70 3.06 12.35
N PRO A 25 4.49 2.08 12.83
CA PRO A 25 5.86 2.32 13.29
C PRO A 25 6.71 2.96 12.18
N CYS A 26 7.57 3.89 12.56
CA CYS A 26 8.48 4.57 11.64
C CYS A 26 9.86 4.64 12.30
N ASP A 27 10.88 4.13 11.62
CA ASP A 27 12.26 4.41 12.00
C ASP A 27 12.50 5.92 11.85
N LYS A 28 12.85 6.58 12.95
CA LYS A 28 13.05 8.03 12.99
C LYS A 28 14.32 8.47 12.28
N ALA A 29 15.32 7.59 12.17
CA ALA A 29 16.60 7.93 11.54
C ALA A 29 16.50 7.84 10.01
N SER A 30 15.88 6.78 9.50
CA SER A 30 15.76 6.53 8.05
C SER A 30 14.44 7.01 7.44
N GLY A 31 13.41 7.22 8.26
CA GLY A 31 12.04 7.43 7.80
C GLY A 31 11.38 6.16 7.26
N LEU A 32 12.00 4.98 7.40
CA LEU A 32 11.49 3.73 6.86
C LEU A 32 10.23 3.28 7.63
N LEU A 33 9.17 2.95 6.88
CA LEU A 33 7.94 2.34 7.42
C LEU A 33 7.92 0.83 7.18
N CYS A 34 8.29 0.41 5.96
CA CYS A 34 8.48 -1.00 5.63
C CYS A 34 9.39 -1.16 4.40
N GLU A 35 9.97 -2.36 4.27
CA GLU A 35 10.69 -2.82 3.08
C GLU A 35 10.32 -4.28 2.81
N ALA A 36 9.91 -4.58 1.58
CA ALA A 36 9.57 -5.95 1.18
C ALA A 36 9.45 -6.11 -0.34
N PRO A 37 9.37 -7.37 -0.84
CA PRO A 37 8.98 -7.64 -2.21
C PRO A 37 7.57 -7.11 -2.52
N LEU A 38 7.39 -6.61 -3.73
CA LEU A 38 6.09 -6.24 -4.29
C LEU A 38 5.32 -7.49 -4.71
N LEU A 39 4.03 -7.52 -4.41
CA LEU A 39 3.10 -8.54 -4.89
C LEU A 39 1.89 -7.88 -5.53
N PHE A 40 1.64 -8.24 -6.78
CA PHE A 40 0.35 -7.98 -7.44
C PHE A 40 -0.32 -9.32 -7.75
N ASP A 41 -1.59 -9.46 -7.36
CA ASP A 41 -2.41 -10.64 -7.66
C ASP A 41 -3.52 -10.23 -8.61
N GLU A 42 -3.49 -10.73 -9.84
CA GLU A 42 -4.48 -10.42 -10.86
C GLU A 42 -5.91 -10.84 -10.45
N ASN A 43 -6.03 -11.94 -9.68
CA ASN A 43 -7.32 -12.44 -9.21
C ASN A 43 -7.88 -11.64 -8.02
N ASN A 44 -7.04 -10.86 -7.36
CA ASN A 44 -7.39 -9.97 -6.25
C ASN A 44 -6.90 -8.54 -6.52
N SER A 45 -6.99 -8.10 -7.77
CA SER A 45 -6.38 -6.87 -8.26
C SER A 45 -6.93 -5.59 -7.61
N THR A 46 -8.10 -5.66 -6.99
CA THR A 46 -8.74 -4.55 -6.26
C THR A 46 -8.66 -4.69 -4.75
N GLY A 47 -8.05 -5.78 -4.24
CA GLY A 47 -7.91 -6.02 -2.81
C GLY A 47 -9.19 -6.31 -2.05
N ARG A 48 -10.22 -6.77 -2.76
CA ARG A 48 -11.53 -7.14 -2.20
C ARG A 48 -11.45 -8.35 -1.27
N GLY A 49 -10.56 -9.29 -1.57
CA GLY A 49 -10.30 -10.47 -0.76
C GLY A 49 -8.99 -10.38 0.03
N VAL A 50 -8.76 -11.36 0.89
CA VAL A 50 -7.45 -11.61 1.51
C VAL A 50 -6.50 -12.25 0.48
N TRP A 51 -5.23 -11.87 0.49
CA TRP A 51 -4.16 -12.50 -0.31
C TRP A 51 -3.68 -13.83 0.30
N GLY A 52 -4.01 -14.09 1.56
CA GLY A 52 -3.60 -15.30 2.27
C GLY A 52 -2.07 -15.41 2.33
N LYS A 53 -1.54 -16.63 2.20
CA LYS A 53 -0.09 -16.87 2.27
C LYS A 53 0.73 -16.16 1.21
N ALA A 54 0.15 -15.82 0.07
CA ALA A 54 0.90 -15.12 -0.99
C ALA A 54 1.30 -13.70 -0.54
N GLY A 55 0.50 -13.05 0.31
CA GLY A 55 0.75 -11.71 0.82
C GLY A 55 1.72 -11.63 2.00
N GLU A 56 2.09 -12.77 2.60
CA GLU A 56 2.88 -12.81 3.82
C GLU A 56 4.27 -12.19 3.60
N GLY A 57 4.58 -11.14 4.37
CA GLY A 57 5.87 -10.46 4.25
C GLY A 57 6.03 -9.59 3.00
N CYS A 58 4.98 -9.41 2.18
CA CYS A 58 5.01 -8.61 0.97
C CYS A 58 4.44 -7.19 1.19
N ILE A 59 4.81 -6.27 0.30
CA ILE A 59 4.01 -5.07 0.03
C ILE A 59 3.03 -5.42 -1.08
N VAL A 60 1.74 -5.49 -0.75
CA VAL A 60 0.71 -5.84 -1.73
C VAL A 60 0.28 -4.62 -2.52
N ILE A 61 -0.02 -4.85 -3.79
CA ILE A 61 -0.45 -3.84 -4.75
C ILE A 61 -1.91 -4.11 -5.09
N ALA A 62 -2.73 -3.06 -5.05
CA ALA A 62 -4.10 -3.12 -5.54
C ALA A 62 -4.44 -1.86 -6.34
N TYR A 63 -5.22 -2.02 -7.39
CA TYR A 63 -5.92 -0.90 -8.00
C TYR A 63 -7.01 -0.41 -7.06
N ARG A 64 -7.15 0.91 -6.96
CA ARG A 64 -8.32 1.51 -6.35
C ARG A 64 -9.59 1.00 -7.06
N GLY A 65 -10.62 0.70 -6.31
CA GLY A 65 -11.90 0.21 -6.84
C GLY A 65 -13.05 0.68 -5.95
N ASP A 66 -14.13 -0.10 -5.92
CA ASP A 66 -15.30 0.19 -5.09
C ASP A 66 -15.06 -0.05 -3.59
N GLU A 67 -14.05 -0.85 -3.25
CA GLU A 67 -13.70 -1.16 -1.87
C GLU A 67 -13.00 0.02 -1.19
N CYS A 68 -13.35 0.28 0.07
CA CYS A 68 -12.71 1.34 0.82
C CYS A 68 -11.26 0.95 1.19
N PHE A 69 -10.41 1.95 1.33
CA PHE A 69 -8.97 1.72 1.50
C PHE A 69 -8.67 1.03 2.82
N GLU A 70 -9.48 1.29 3.85
CA GLU A 70 -9.40 0.60 5.13
C GLU A 70 -9.65 -0.90 4.96
N THR A 71 -10.70 -1.29 4.24
CA THR A 71 -11.01 -2.71 3.98
C THR A 71 -9.89 -3.40 3.21
N ILE A 72 -9.40 -2.79 2.12
CA ILE A 72 -8.27 -3.33 1.36
C ILE A 72 -7.05 -3.54 2.26
N THR A 73 -6.74 -2.55 3.10
CA THR A 73 -5.59 -2.61 3.99
C THR A 73 -5.77 -3.63 5.10
N ARG A 74 -6.98 -3.80 5.63
CA ARG A 74 -7.29 -4.88 6.59
C ARG A 74 -7.10 -6.25 5.96
N ASN A 75 -7.58 -6.44 4.74
CA ASN A 75 -7.41 -7.71 4.02
C ASN A 75 -5.92 -8.04 3.81
N ALA A 76 -5.12 -7.04 3.46
CA ALA A 76 -3.68 -7.17 3.36
C ALA A 76 -3.04 -7.52 4.72
N GLN A 77 -3.43 -6.83 5.80
CA GLN A 77 -2.93 -7.10 7.14
C GLN A 77 -3.32 -8.51 7.64
N LEU A 78 -4.55 -8.97 7.36
CA LEU A 78 -4.98 -10.34 7.64
C LEU A 78 -4.17 -11.38 6.86
N SER A 79 -3.58 -10.98 5.74
CA SER A 79 -2.65 -11.79 4.93
C SER A 79 -1.20 -11.65 5.40
N GLN A 80 -0.95 -10.98 6.53
CA GLN A 80 0.38 -10.70 7.07
C GLN A 80 1.29 -9.92 6.10
N ALA A 81 0.69 -9.13 5.21
CA ALA A 81 1.43 -8.15 4.42
C ALA A 81 2.04 -7.08 5.33
N VAL A 82 3.18 -6.54 4.91
CA VAL A 82 3.91 -5.50 5.67
C VAL A 82 3.61 -4.10 5.18
N GLY A 83 2.91 -3.96 4.05
CA GLY A 83 2.49 -2.68 3.51
C GLY A 83 1.54 -2.82 2.33
N VAL A 84 0.91 -1.71 1.95
CA VAL A 84 -0.04 -1.63 0.83
C VAL A 84 0.30 -0.44 -0.06
N VAL A 85 0.32 -0.69 -1.37
CA VAL A 85 0.38 0.35 -2.40
C VAL A 85 -0.90 0.29 -3.21
N LEU A 86 -1.70 1.35 -3.13
CA LEU A 86 -2.89 1.53 -3.94
C LEU A 86 -2.54 2.32 -5.20
N ILE A 87 -2.94 1.83 -6.36
CA ILE A 87 -2.79 2.56 -7.63
C ILE A 87 -4.03 3.41 -7.82
N ASN A 88 -3.87 4.74 -7.84
CA ASN A 88 -4.98 5.62 -8.13
C ASN A 88 -5.44 5.44 -9.59
N ASN A 89 -6.63 4.91 -9.82
CA ASN A 89 -7.21 4.78 -11.16
C ASN A 89 -8.17 5.93 -11.53
N ASP A 90 -8.57 6.76 -10.55
CA ASP A 90 -9.45 7.91 -10.70
C ASP A 90 -8.73 9.22 -11.05
N ARG A 91 -9.45 10.13 -11.74
CA ARG A 91 -8.97 11.49 -12.03
C ARG A 91 -8.90 12.39 -10.79
N GLU A 92 -9.62 12.05 -9.72
CA GLU A 92 -9.69 12.87 -8.50
C GLU A 92 -9.23 12.10 -7.25
N VAL A 93 -8.26 12.69 -6.55
CA VAL A 93 -7.77 12.22 -5.25
C VAL A 93 -8.74 12.71 -4.17
N ASN A 94 -9.91 12.08 -4.08
CA ASN A 94 -10.80 12.33 -2.95
C ASN A 94 -10.16 11.73 -1.69
N GLN A 95 -10.11 12.52 -0.61
CA GLN A 95 -9.47 12.16 0.65
C GLN A 95 -9.94 10.79 1.16
N LEU A 96 -9.00 10.07 1.75
CA LEU A 96 -9.17 8.70 2.20
C LEU A 96 -10.00 8.68 3.49
N GLY A 97 -11.26 8.29 3.42
CA GLY A 97 -11.97 7.83 4.62
C GLY A 97 -13.48 8.05 4.66
N ARG A 98 -14.23 6.95 4.52
CA ARG A 98 -15.36 6.71 5.44
C ARG A 98 -14.81 5.82 6.54
N HIS A 99 -14.45 6.42 7.67
CA HIS A 99 -14.07 5.68 8.87
C HIS A 99 -15.27 4.91 9.42
N GLU A 100 -15.17 3.59 9.50
CA GLU A 100 -16.02 2.82 10.40
C GLU A 100 -15.55 3.07 11.84
N LYS A 101 -16.22 3.99 12.56
CA LYS A 101 -15.82 4.49 13.89
C LYS A 101 -15.59 3.41 14.98
N LYS A 102 -15.93 2.15 14.74
CA LYS A 102 -15.87 1.07 15.74
C LYS A 102 -14.67 0.13 15.60
N VAL A 103 -13.90 0.20 14.52
CA VAL A 103 -12.79 -0.73 14.28
C VAL A 103 -11.46 0.04 14.29
N PRO A 104 -10.45 -0.38 15.08
CA PRO A 104 -9.15 0.30 15.10
C PRO A 104 -8.56 0.32 13.69
N PRO A 105 -7.91 1.40 13.25
CA PRO A 105 -7.37 1.49 11.91
C PRO A 105 -6.31 0.40 11.65
N PRO A 106 -6.02 0.06 10.38
CA PRO A 106 -4.97 -0.90 10.04
C PRO A 106 -3.60 -0.46 10.56
N GLY A 107 -2.77 -1.43 10.97
CA GLY A 107 -1.45 -1.23 11.56
C GLY A 107 -0.28 -1.28 10.57
N ILE A 108 -0.55 -1.38 9.26
CA ILE A 108 0.47 -1.45 8.21
C ILE A 108 0.46 -0.18 7.35
N PRO A 109 1.62 0.28 6.86
CA PRO A 109 1.72 1.45 6.00
C PRO A 109 0.88 1.27 4.74
N THR A 110 0.09 2.28 4.40
CA THR A 110 -0.68 2.34 3.15
C THR A 110 -0.43 3.63 2.44
N VAL A 111 -0.06 3.55 1.15
CA VAL A 111 0.16 4.72 0.31
C VAL A 111 -0.56 4.57 -1.02
N CYS A 112 -0.95 5.69 -1.61
CA CYS A 112 -1.58 5.76 -2.91
C CYS A 112 -0.57 6.34 -3.92
N ALA A 113 -0.20 5.52 -4.90
CA ALA A 113 0.70 5.88 -5.98
C ALA A 113 -0.05 6.50 -7.18
N PRO A 114 0.60 7.37 -7.96
CA PRO A 114 -0.01 7.96 -9.15
C PRO A 114 -0.38 6.91 -10.21
N LYS A 115 -1.43 7.18 -10.99
CA LYS A 115 -1.94 6.29 -12.05
C LYS A 115 -0.88 5.80 -13.04
N GLY A 116 0.07 6.67 -13.38
CA GLY A 116 1.15 6.37 -14.34
C GLY A 116 2.08 5.23 -13.89
N PHE A 117 2.04 4.84 -12.62
CA PHE A 117 2.81 3.71 -12.08
C PHE A 117 2.04 2.39 -12.15
N GLY A 118 0.79 2.40 -12.64
CA GLY A 118 -0.07 1.23 -12.63
C GLY A 118 0.54 0.03 -13.35
N GLU A 119 0.97 0.19 -14.60
CA GLU A 119 1.59 -0.89 -15.39
C GLU A 119 2.91 -1.38 -14.79
N LEU A 120 3.73 -0.46 -14.27
CA LEU A 120 4.99 -0.82 -13.62
C LEU A 120 4.74 -1.67 -12.36
N LEU A 121 3.80 -1.24 -11.53
CA LEU A 121 3.47 -1.91 -10.27
C LEU A 121 2.78 -3.25 -10.52
N SER A 122 1.84 -3.33 -11.46
CA SER A 122 1.15 -4.58 -11.77
C SER A 122 2.03 -5.61 -12.51
N SER A 123 3.06 -5.15 -13.25
CA SER A 123 4.05 -6.03 -13.87
C SER A 123 5.20 -6.44 -12.94
N ALA A 124 5.24 -5.89 -11.72
CA ALA A 124 6.25 -6.24 -10.73
C ALA A 124 6.15 -7.73 -10.38
N ARG A 125 7.20 -8.47 -10.73
CA ARG A 125 7.34 -9.88 -10.33
C ARG A 125 7.82 -9.92 -8.89
N GLY A 126 7.48 -10.99 -8.15
CA GLY A 126 7.77 -11.13 -6.71
C GLY A 126 9.24 -11.03 -6.26
N THR A 127 10.17 -10.72 -7.17
CA THR A 127 11.57 -10.39 -6.88
C THR A 127 11.82 -8.88 -6.75
N THR A 128 10.93 -8.03 -7.26
CA THR A 128 11.08 -6.56 -7.17
C THR A 128 10.83 -6.12 -5.74
N ARG A 129 11.82 -5.48 -5.11
CA ARG A 129 11.67 -4.93 -3.75
C ARG A 129 11.30 -3.46 -3.81
N ALA A 130 10.56 -3.04 -2.78
CA ALA A 130 10.23 -1.64 -2.58
C ALA A 130 10.30 -1.26 -1.10
N ARG A 131 10.44 0.04 -0.85
CA ARG A 131 10.39 0.67 0.47
C ARG A 131 9.31 1.72 0.50
N ILE A 132 8.56 1.76 1.60
CA ILE A 132 7.68 2.89 1.91
C ILE A 132 8.39 3.74 2.96
N THR A 133 8.67 5.00 2.64
CA THR A 133 9.40 5.92 3.52
C THR A 133 8.60 7.18 3.80
N ARG A 134 8.90 7.82 4.94
CA ARG A 134 8.36 9.11 5.37
C ARG A 134 9.53 10.07 5.60
N LYS A 135 9.66 11.09 4.75
CA LYS A 135 10.72 12.11 4.81
C LYS A 135 10.11 13.51 4.94
#